data_AF-A0A090QV55-F1
#
_entry.id   AF-A0A090QV55-F1
#
_cell.length_a   1.000
_cell.length_b   1.000
_cell.length_c   1.000
_cell.angle_alpha   90.00
_cell.angle_beta   90.00
_cell.angle_gamma   90.00
#
_symmetry.space_group_name_H-M   'P 1'
#
loop_
_entity.id
_entity.type
_entity.pdbx_description
1 polymer ?
#
loop_
_entity_poly.entity_id
_entity_poly.type
_entity_poly.pdbx_seq_one_letter_code
_entity_poly.pdbx_strand_id
1 'polypeptide(L)'
;MHCQTGLGAIRELCQRLRVPNEYRDTALMVCAQHTKIHNAAELRPTTFIKIFDQMDAWRKPERVAQLALCCRADVRGRTGFEEAEYPQADLLETAFAAAQSVAVKPIIDDGFKGPAIREEHAKRRAYAVKEALGKSRL
;
A
#
# COMPACT_ATOMS: atom_id res chain seq x y z
N MET A 1 13.43 -9.66 -9.09
CA MET A 1 12.53 -10.08 -10.18
C MET A 1 11.22 -10.74 -9.72
N HIS A 2 11.13 -11.29 -8.50
CA HIS A 2 9.97 -12.08 -8.01
C HIS A 2 8.58 -11.45 -8.26
N CYS A 3 8.35 -10.19 -7.87
CA CYS A 3 7.05 -9.53 -8.07
C CYS A 3 6.70 -9.26 -9.54
N GLN A 4 7.67 -9.10 -10.44
CA GLN A 4 7.40 -8.75 -11.83
C GLN A 4 7.05 -9.98 -12.68
N THR A 5 7.75 -11.09 -12.44
CA THR A 5 7.50 -12.35 -13.15
C THR A 5 6.18 -12.99 -12.70
N GLY A 6 5.76 -12.79 -11.45
CA GLY A 6 4.50 -13.31 -10.92
C GLY A 6 3.24 -12.73 -11.58
N LEU A 7 3.29 -11.50 -12.09
CA LEU A 7 2.12 -10.85 -12.71
C LEU A 7 1.64 -11.56 -13.99
N GLY A 8 2.56 -12.08 -14.80
CA GLY A 8 2.23 -12.84 -16.00
C GLY A 8 1.50 -14.14 -15.63
N ALA A 9 2.10 -14.91 -14.73
CA ALA A 9 1.56 -16.19 -14.26
C ALA A 9 0.16 -16.05 -13.64
N ILE A 10 -0.08 -15.01 -12.84
CA ILE A 10 -1.41 -14.75 -12.25
C ILE A 10 -2.44 -14.49 -13.35
N ARG A 11 -2.11 -13.67 -14.37
CA ARG A 11 -3.05 -13.37 -15.46
C ARG A 11 -3.41 -14.64 -16.24
N GLU A 12 -2.41 -15.43 -16.62
CA GLU A 12 -2.61 -16.68 -17.36
C GLU A 12 -3.45 -17.69 -16.56
N LEU A 13 -3.16 -17.84 -15.27
CA LEU A 13 -3.92 -18.73 -14.39
C LEU A 13 -5.38 -18.28 -14.25
N CYS A 14 -5.60 -17.00 -13.94
CA CYS A 14 -6.95 -16.45 -13.79
C CYS A 14 -7.77 -16.53 -15.09
N GLN A 15 -7.12 -16.34 -16.25
CA GLN A 15 -7.76 -16.50 -17.56
C GLN A 15 -8.19 -17.96 -17.79
N ARG A 16 -7.29 -18.92 -17.54
CA ARG A 16 -7.56 -20.34 -17.73
C ARG A 16 -8.70 -20.84 -16.83
N LEU A 17 -8.75 -20.38 -15.58
CA LEU A 17 -9.75 -20.78 -14.60
C LEU A 17 -11.01 -19.90 -14.62
N ARG A 18 -11.07 -18.86 -15.48
CA ARG A 18 -12.19 -17.89 -15.54
C ARG A 18 -12.52 -17.26 -14.19
N VAL A 19 -11.47 -16.89 -13.45
CA VAL A 19 -11.60 -16.26 -12.13
C VAL A 19 -12.28 -14.90 -12.26
N PRO A 20 -13.26 -14.53 -11.40
CA PRO A 20 -13.84 -13.20 -11.38
C PRO A 20 -12.78 -12.10 -11.27
N ASN A 21 -13.01 -10.99 -11.97
CA ASN A 21 -12.02 -9.90 -12.10
C ASN A 21 -11.54 -9.36 -10.75
N GLU A 22 -12.43 -9.29 -9.76
CA GLU A 22 -12.10 -8.77 -8.42
C GLU A 22 -10.97 -9.56 -7.74
N TYR A 23 -11.00 -10.89 -7.80
CA TYR A 23 -9.97 -11.74 -7.19
C TYR A 23 -8.66 -11.67 -7.96
N ARG A 24 -8.73 -11.67 -9.29
CA ARG A 24 -7.54 -11.49 -10.15
C ARG A 24 -6.85 -10.16 -9.84
N ASP A 25 -7.62 -9.09 -9.79
CA ASP A 25 -7.06 -7.74 -9.63
C ASP A 25 -6.47 -7.56 -8.22
N THR A 26 -7.09 -8.14 -7.19
CA THR A 26 -6.52 -8.22 -5.84
C THR A 26 -5.21 -9.02 -5.84
N ALA A 27 -5.17 -10.20 -6.48
CA ALA A 27 -3.95 -11.01 -6.56
C ALA A 27 -2.81 -10.29 -7.27
N LEU A 28 -3.09 -9.58 -8.36
CA LEU A 28 -2.11 -8.76 -9.09
C LEU A 28 -1.58 -7.61 -8.23
N MET A 29 -2.46 -6.92 -7.52
CA MET A 29 -2.08 -5.86 -6.58
C MET A 29 -1.16 -6.39 -5.48
N VAL A 30 -1.54 -7.49 -4.82
CA VAL A 30 -0.73 -8.12 -3.76
C VAL A 30 0.63 -8.55 -4.31
N CYS A 31 0.66 -9.23 -5.46
CA CYS A 31 1.90 -9.65 -6.11
C CYS A 31 2.85 -8.47 -6.37
N ALA A 32 2.33 -7.32 -6.81
CA ALA A 32 3.13 -6.13 -7.11
C ALA A 32 3.71 -5.43 -5.85
N GLN A 33 3.09 -5.61 -4.68
CA GLN A 33 3.40 -4.82 -3.48
C GLN A 33 3.94 -5.64 -2.30
N HIS A 34 3.61 -6.93 -2.17
CA HIS A 34 3.86 -7.70 -0.94
C HIS A 34 5.32 -7.67 -0.47
N THR A 35 6.32 -7.79 -1.35
CA THR A 35 7.73 -7.69 -0.94
C THR A 35 8.07 -6.32 -0.37
N LYS A 36 7.44 -5.23 -0.85
CA LYS A 36 7.63 -3.90 -0.25
C LYS A 36 7.01 -3.84 1.14
N ILE A 37 5.84 -4.45 1.32
CA ILE A 37 5.14 -4.48 2.62
C ILE A 37 5.89 -5.33 3.64
N HIS A 38 6.47 -6.47 3.23
CA HIS A 38 7.36 -7.26 4.09
C HIS A 38 8.54 -6.44 4.63
N ASN A 39 8.99 -5.43 3.87
CA ASN A 39 10.03 -4.48 4.25
C ASN A 39 9.46 -3.12 4.69
N ALA A 40 8.21 -3.04 5.16
CA ALA A 40 7.51 -1.78 5.49
C ALA A 40 8.31 -0.90 6.46
N ALA A 41 9.02 -1.50 7.42
CA ALA A 41 9.86 -0.80 8.39
C ALA A 41 11.07 -0.07 7.75
N GLU A 42 11.47 -0.43 6.54
CA GLU A 42 12.59 0.19 5.84
C GLU A 42 12.13 1.16 4.75
N LEU A 43 10.83 1.24 4.50
CA LEU A 43 10.28 2.08 3.45
C LEU A 43 10.37 3.56 3.82
N ARG A 44 10.79 4.36 2.83
CA ARG A 44 10.64 5.82 2.90
C ARG A 44 9.16 6.19 2.86
N PRO A 45 8.75 7.27 3.54
CA PRO A 45 7.36 7.77 3.49
C PRO A 45 6.84 8.01 2.07
N THR A 46 7.68 8.51 1.17
CA THR A 46 7.33 8.70 -0.26
C THR A 46 7.09 7.39 -1.00
N THR A 47 7.68 6.27 -0.54
CA THR A 47 7.43 4.95 -1.12
C THR A 47 6.02 4.47 -0.76
N PHE A 48 5.52 4.73 0.45
CA PHE A 48 4.12 4.43 0.79
C PHE A 48 3.14 5.16 -0.12
N ILE A 49 3.37 6.45 -0.40
CA ILE A 49 2.51 7.22 -1.32
C ILE A 49 2.46 6.57 -2.71
N LYS A 50 3.62 6.15 -3.24
CA LYS A 50 3.68 5.45 -4.54
C LYS A 50 2.94 4.11 -4.51
N ILE A 51 2.99 3.37 -3.41
CA ILE A 51 2.25 2.12 -3.22
C ILE A 51 0.74 2.40 -3.28
N PHE A 52 0.27 3.40 -2.53
CA PHE A 52 -1.15 3.80 -2.51
C PHE A 52 -1.65 4.29 -3.86
N ASP A 53 -0.83 5.06 -4.60
CA ASP A 53 -1.13 5.47 -5.98
C ASP A 53 -1.27 4.25 -6.91
N GLN A 54 -0.32 3.31 -6.86
CA GLN A 54 -0.30 2.12 -7.73
C GLN A 54 -1.47 1.17 -7.49
N MET A 55 -2.00 1.12 -6.27
CA MET A 55 -3.16 0.30 -5.95
C MET A 55 -4.49 1.05 -6.01
N ASP A 56 -4.51 2.33 -6.41
CA ASP A 56 -5.73 3.15 -6.42
C ASP A 56 -6.43 3.22 -5.04
N ALA A 57 -5.64 3.22 -3.96
CA ALA A 57 -6.16 3.18 -2.58
C ALA A 57 -6.94 4.45 -2.21
N TRP A 58 -6.66 5.58 -2.87
CA TRP A 58 -7.37 6.83 -2.59
C TRP A 58 -8.86 6.75 -2.93
N ARG A 59 -9.21 5.97 -3.96
CA ARG A 59 -10.59 5.72 -4.37
C ARG A 59 -11.16 4.44 -3.75
N LYS A 60 -10.29 3.47 -3.47
CA LYS A 60 -10.63 2.15 -2.93
C LYS A 60 -9.83 1.86 -1.65
N PRO A 61 -10.13 2.55 -0.53
CA PRO A 61 -9.36 2.43 0.72
C PRO A 61 -9.34 1.00 1.27
N GLU A 62 -10.36 0.19 0.99
CA GLU A 62 -10.45 -1.21 1.38
C GLU A 62 -9.28 -2.06 0.85
N ARG A 63 -8.61 -1.64 -0.24
CA ARG A 63 -7.44 -2.33 -0.79
C ARG A 63 -6.24 -2.36 0.15
N VAL A 64 -6.14 -1.39 1.05
CA VAL A 64 -5.07 -1.34 2.06
C VAL A 64 -5.23 -2.48 3.06
N ALA A 65 -6.45 -2.65 3.58
CA ALA A 65 -6.79 -3.75 4.49
C ALA A 65 -6.64 -5.12 3.78
N GLN A 66 -7.05 -5.23 2.52
CA GLN A 66 -6.85 -6.45 1.72
C GLN A 66 -5.37 -6.79 1.57
N LEU A 67 -4.52 -5.81 1.26
CA LEU A 67 -3.08 -6.04 1.14
C LEU A 67 -2.47 -6.47 2.48
N ALA A 68 -2.81 -5.78 3.57
CA ALA A 68 -2.37 -6.12 4.91
C ALA A 68 -2.75 -7.56 5.30
N LEU A 69 -4.01 -7.94 5.07
CA LEU A 69 -4.52 -9.28 5.33
C LEU A 69 -3.78 -10.35 4.52
N CYS A 70 -3.62 -10.15 3.22
CA CYS A 70 -2.92 -11.10 2.36
C CYS A 70 -1.44 -11.25 2.75
N CYS A 71 -0.75 -10.15 3.09
CA CYS A 71 0.64 -10.20 3.52
C CYS A 71 0.80 -10.88 4.89
N ARG A 72 -0.13 -10.69 5.82
CA ARG A 72 -0.16 -11.42 7.10
C ARG A 72 -0.37 -12.91 6.86
N ALA A 73 -1.29 -13.28 5.98
CA ALA A 73 -1.55 -14.66 5.61
C ALA A 73 -0.33 -15.32 4.93
N ASP A 74 0.43 -14.59 4.11
CA ASP A 74 1.66 -15.08 3.47
C ASP A 74 2.73 -15.49 4.50
N VAL A 75 2.93 -14.69 5.57
CA VAL A 75 3.84 -15.05 6.66
C VAL A 75 3.33 -16.25 7.45
N ARG A 76 2.03 -16.24 7.79
CA ARG A 76 1.40 -17.28 8.62
C ARG A 76 1.09 -18.59 7.88
N GLY A 77 1.20 -18.59 6.55
CA GLY A 77 0.93 -19.77 5.73
C GLY A 77 2.01 -20.86 5.80
N ARG A 78 3.11 -20.61 6.53
CA ARG A 78 4.19 -21.58 6.74
C ARG A 78 3.98 -22.32 8.05
N THR A 79 4.13 -23.64 8.04
CA THR A 79 4.03 -24.48 9.25
C THR A 79 4.95 -23.94 10.36
N GLY A 80 4.40 -23.74 11.55
CA GLY A 80 5.10 -23.18 12.70
C GLY A 80 5.10 -21.64 12.79
N PHE A 81 4.45 -20.94 11.84
CA PHE A 81 4.32 -19.48 11.82
C PHE A 81 2.87 -19.01 11.93
N GLU A 82 1.93 -19.89 12.28
CA GLU A 82 0.48 -19.63 12.26
C GLU A 82 0.09 -18.39 13.08
N GLU A 83 0.82 -18.14 14.18
CA GLU A 83 0.61 -16.99 15.06
C GLU A 83 1.72 -15.93 14.97
N ALA A 84 2.57 -15.99 13.94
CA ALA A 84 3.62 -15.01 13.76
C ALA A 84 3.06 -13.58 13.74
N GLU A 85 3.68 -12.71 14.53
CA GLU A 85 3.39 -11.28 14.51
C GLU A 85 3.76 -10.70 13.13
N TYR A 86 2.96 -9.73 12.69
CA TYR A 86 3.16 -9.07 11.41
C TYR A 86 2.92 -7.55 11.54
N PRO A 87 3.78 -6.83 12.28
CA PRO A 87 3.64 -5.38 12.53
C PRO A 87 3.67 -4.54 11.25
N GLN A 88 4.15 -5.11 10.14
CA GLN A 88 4.14 -4.48 8.81
C GLN A 88 2.73 -4.11 8.34
N ALA A 89 1.71 -4.90 8.73
CA ALA A 89 0.31 -4.55 8.47
C ALA A 89 -0.07 -3.24 9.18
N ASP A 90 0.27 -3.11 10.46
CA ASP A 90 -0.07 -1.94 11.26
C ASP A 90 0.67 -0.69 10.78
N LEU A 91 1.93 -0.85 10.33
CA LEU A 91 2.69 0.23 9.68
C LEU A 91 2.01 0.69 8.37
N LEU A 92 1.53 -0.24 7.55
CA LEU A 92 0.85 0.07 6.29
C LEU A 92 -0.47 0.83 6.54
N GLU A 93 -1.28 0.36 7.49
CA GLU A 93 -2.56 0.97 7.86
C GLU A 93 -2.35 2.36 8.48
N THR A 94 -1.39 2.49 9.40
CA THR A 94 -1.02 3.77 10.03
C THR A 94 -0.54 4.79 8.99
N ALA A 95 0.32 4.36 8.06
CA ALA A 95 0.79 5.22 6.98
C ALA A 95 -0.37 5.68 6.09
N PHE A 96 -1.30 4.78 5.74
CA PHE A 96 -2.44 5.15 4.91
C PHE A 96 -3.37 6.14 5.60
N ALA A 97 -3.73 5.89 6.86
CA ALA A 97 -4.57 6.78 7.64
C ALA A 97 -3.96 8.19 7.75
N ALA A 98 -2.65 8.27 8.03
CA ALA A 98 -1.93 9.53 8.09
C ALA A 98 -1.96 10.27 6.74
N ALA A 99 -1.67 9.58 5.64
CA ALA A 99 -1.70 10.18 4.31
C ALA A 99 -3.11 10.60 3.86
N GLN A 100 -4.13 9.83 4.22
CA GLN A 100 -5.52 10.10 3.84
C GLN A 100 -6.07 11.34 4.55
N SER A 101 -5.59 11.65 5.76
CA SER A 101 -6.02 12.84 6.52
C SER A 101 -5.56 14.18 5.92
N VAL A 102 -4.62 14.18 4.97
CA VAL A 102 -4.11 15.41 4.36
C VAL A 102 -5.13 16.01 3.39
N ALA A 103 -5.73 17.14 3.80
CA ALA A 103 -6.69 17.88 2.98
C ALA A 103 -6.01 18.66 1.83
N VAL A 104 -6.69 18.77 0.69
CA VAL A 104 -6.22 19.52 -0.47
C VAL A 104 -6.45 21.02 -0.32
N LYS A 105 -7.49 21.44 0.42
CA LYS A 105 -7.86 22.86 0.55
C LYS A 105 -6.72 23.74 1.09
N PRO A 106 -6.01 23.39 2.18
CA PRO A 106 -4.87 24.18 2.65
C PRO A 106 -3.76 24.36 1.61
N ILE A 107 -3.59 23.39 0.70
CA ILE A 107 -2.58 23.48 -0.38
C ILE A 107 -2.98 24.55 -1.40
N ILE A 108 -4.27 24.62 -1.72
CA ILE A 108 -4.81 25.65 -2.62
C ILE A 108 -4.70 27.02 -1.96
N ASP A 109 -5.03 27.10 -0.66
CA ASP A 109 -4.96 28.32 0.13
C ASP A 109 -3.52 28.86 0.24
N ASP A 110 -2.53 27.97 0.28
CA ASP A 110 -1.10 28.31 0.21
C ASP A 110 -0.62 28.76 -1.19
N GLY A 111 -1.53 28.85 -2.17
CA GLY A 111 -1.28 29.45 -3.49
C GLY A 111 -0.81 28.49 -4.58
N PHE A 112 -0.77 27.17 -4.33
CA PHE A 112 -0.41 26.18 -5.35
C PHE A 112 -1.53 26.05 -6.41
N LYS A 113 -1.15 25.89 -7.68
CA LYS A 113 -2.08 25.86 -8.82
C LYS A 113 -1.80 24.71 -9.79
N GLY A 114 -2.85 24.19 -10.40
CA GLY A 114 -2.76 23.18 -11.46
C GLY A 114 -1.97 21.94 -11.03
N PRO A 115 -1.00 21.44 -11.84
CA PRO A 115 -0.19 20.27 -11.51
C PRO A 115 0.56 20.38 -10.17
N ALA A 116 0.93 21.60 -9.76
CA ALA A 116 1.67 21.83 -8.51
C ALA A 116 0.88 21.42 -7.27
N ILE A 117 -0.47 21.44 -7.32
CA ILE A 117 -1.33 20.96 -6.22
C ILE A 117 -1.07 19.48 -5.96
N ARG A 118 -1.00 18.66 -7.03
CA ARG A 118 -0.79 17.22 -6.91
C ARG A 118 0.59 16.90 -6.33
N GLU A 119 1.62 17.59 -6.83
CA GLU A 119 2.99 17.41 -6.35
C GLU A 119 3.11 17.77 -4.87
N GLU A 120 2.54 18.91 -4.48
CA GLU A 120 2.56 19.37 -3.10
C GLU A 120 1.72 18.46 -2.19
N HIS A 121 0.57 17.98 -2.66
CA HIS A 121 -0.24 17.04 -1.90
C HIS A 121 0.49 15.73 -1.63
N ALA A 122 1.20 15.19 -2.61
CA ALA A 122 2.04 14.01 -2.43
C ALA A 122 3.16 14.24 -1.40
N LYS A 123 3.78 15.43 -1.40
CA LYS A 123 4.80 15.81 -0.40
C LYS A 123 4.21 15.89 1.01
N ARG A 124 3.08 16.60 1.18
CA ARG A 124 2.43 16.75 2.49
C ARG A 124 1.92 15.41 3.04
N ARG A 125 1.42 14.53 2.17
CA ARG A 125 1.09 13.13 2.52
C ARG A 125 2.32 12.36 3.00
N ALA A 126 3.43 12.43 2.28
CA ALA A 126 4.66 11.78 2.71
C ALA A 126 5.19 12.35 4.05
N TYR A 127 5.04 13.65 4.28
CA TYR A 127 5.38 14.25 5.57
C TYR A 127 4.47 13.72 6.70
N ALA A 128 3.16 13.68 6.50
CA ALA A 128 2.22 13.12 7.49
C ALA A 128 2.54 11.64 7.82
N VAL A 129 2.88 10.83 6.82
CA VAL A 129 3.35 9.45 7.02
C VAL A 129 4.61 9.41 7.88
N LYS A 130 5.59 10.28 7.61
CA LYS A 130 6.83 10.36 8.38
C LYS A 130 6.54 10.62 9.87
N GLU A 131 5.69 11.59 10.15
CA GLU A 131 5.32 11.96 11.52
C GLU A 131 4.58 10.83 12.25
N ALA A 132 3.62 10.19 11.58
CA ALA A 132 2.84 9.11 12.17
C ALA A 132 3.71 7.88 12.48
N LEU A 133 4.57 7.46 11.54
CA LEU A 133 5.45 6.32 11.75
C LEU A 133 6.60 6.62 12.71
N GLY A 134 7.03 7.88 12.83
CA GLY A 134 8.00 8.32 13.83
C GLY A 134 7.46 8.20 15.26
N LYS A 135 6.17 8.53 15.47
CA LYS A 135 5.49 8.37 16.77
C LYS A 135 5.25 6.91 17.14
N SER A 136 5.07 6.03 16.15
CA SER A 136 4.81 4.60 16.35
C SER A 136 6.07 3.77 16.64
N ARG A 137 7.26 4.37 16.62
CA ARG A 137 8.57 3.74 16.90
C ARG A 137 9.14 4.09 18.28
N LEU A 138 8.41 4.88 19.07
CA LEU A 138 8.70 5.22 20.46
C LEU A 138 7.71 4.50 21.36
#